data_AF-A0AAJ8LMG0-F1
#
_entry.id   AF-A0AAJ8LMG0-F1
#
_cell.length_a   1.000
_cell.length_b   1.000
_cell.length_c   1.000
_cell.angle_alpha   90.00
_cell.angle_beta   90.00
_cell.angle_gamma   90.00
#
_symmetry.space_group_name_H-M   'P 1'
#
loop_
_entity.id
_entity.type
_entity.pdbx_description
1 polymer ?
#
loop_
_entity_poly.entity_id
_entity_poly.type
_entity_poly.pdbx_seq_one_letter_code
_entity_poly.pdbx_strand_id
1 'polypeptide(L)'
;MVIKAHSIFSLYTTMASRTTRSQAVRFTRKRPSDVKVEPIESNRASSSSPTLQSIKHSPSSPKRSRLKHESESPIKQEHSKTSLRDKKAKLHAETLANEPFPSFSRPSSDECHLAHSILSSLHGKRTRPTEVVASKDRAGCGDSPSVLDALVRTILSQNTSDANSTRAKLSMDKVYGGSDEWEAIAGGGREKLQEAIKCGGLSAVKSKVILNILDQVKSKYGSYSLDHLHKAETDDAMQELLAFDGVGPKTASCVLLFCLGREDFAVDTHVYRITGLLGWRPKTANREQTYHHLNKRIPAEDKYGLHILLVSHGKLCDECKAGGKNTGKCELRKAFRENAVDVGPRDAKEQVKQEVKGE
;
A
#
# COMPACT_ATOMS: atom_id res chain seq x y z
N MET A 1 -30.39 -25.37 42.33
CA MET A 1 -30.13 -25.35 43.78
C MET A 1 -28.97 -24.40 44.01
N VAL A 2 -29.15 -23.31 44.75
CA VAL A 2 -28.19 -22.19 44.84
C VAL A 2 -27.24 -22.44 46.02
N ILE A 3 -25.93 -22.41 45.79
CA ILE A 3 -24.92 -22.40 46.87
C ILE A 3 -24.37 -20.97 47.00
N LYS A 4 -24.41 -20.47 48.24
CA LYS A 4 -24.16 -19.06 48.59
C LYS A 4 -22.68 -18.73 48.67
N ALA A 5 -22.36 -17.46 48.39
CA ALA A 5 -21.09 -16.85 48.75
C ALA A 5 -21.07 -16.40 50.23
N HIS A 6 -19.90 -16.55 50.87
CA HIS A 6 -19.43 -15.80 52.04
C HIS A 6 -17.97 -15.45 51.71
N SER A 7 -17.60 -14.20 51.41
CA SER A 7 -17.44 -13.08 52.36
C SER A 7 -16.35 -13.33 53.42
N ILE A 8 -15.13 -12.87 53.12
CA ILE A 8 -14.19 -12.35 54.12
C ILE A 8 -13.73 -10.99 53.59
N PHE A 9 -13.80 -9.98 54.44
CA PHE A 9 -13.54 -8.56 54.12
C PHE A 9 -12.45 -8.04 55.06
N SER A 10 -11.73 -6.99 54.63
CA SER A 10 -10.78 -6.20 55.40
C SER A 10 -9.45 -6.86 55.80
N LEU A 11 -8.34 -6.38 55.23
CA LEU A 11 -7.56 -5.31 55.87
C LEU A 11 -6.48 -4.77 54.92
N TYR A 12 -6.02 -3.55 55.22
CA TYR A 12 -4.97 -2.71 54.59
C TYR A 12 -5.44 -1.54 53.73
N THR A 13 -5.58 -0.40 54.42
CA THR A 13 -5.81 0.93 53.85
C THR A 13 -4.54 1.78 53.99
N THR A 14 -4.32 2.68 53.02
CA THR A 14 -3.44 3.87 53.10
C THR A 14 -1.93 3.67 53.07
N MET A 15 -1.28 4.19 52.01
CA MET A 15 -0.21 5.19 52.18
C MET A 15 0.10 5.97 50.89
N ALA A 16 -0.06 7.29 50.99
CA ALA A 16 0.68 8.37 50.33
C ALA A 16 0.93 8.38 48.81
N SER A 17 0.20 9.29 48.15
CA SER A 17 0.56 9.96 46.91
C SER A 17 2.03 10.43 46.84
N ARG A 18 2.71 10.18 45.72
CA ARG A 18 3.90 10.96 45.31
C ARG A 18 3.83 11.35 43.84
N THR A 19 3.54 12.61 43.60
CA THR A 19 3.41 13.23 42.27
C THR A 19 4.80 13.47 41.67
N THR A 20 5.33 12.54 40.85
CA THR A 20 6.60 12.74 40.16
C THR A 20 6.43 13.61 38.91
N ARG A 21 6.66 14.92 39.12
CA ARG A 21 6.72 15.98 38.11
C ARG A 21 7.90 15.75 37.14
N SER A 22 7.68 14.98 36.07
CA SER A 22 8.69 14.86 35.00
C SER A 22 8.81 16.17 34.22
N GLN A 23 10.03 16.64 34.03
CA GLN A 23 10.31 17.96 33.49
C GLN A 23 10.25 17.98 31.96
N ALA A 24 9.41 18.84 31.40
CA ALA A 24 9.44 19.13 29.97
C ALA A 24 10.69 19.96 29.63
N VAL A 25 11.63 19.36 28.88
CA VAL A 25 12.82 20.05 28.38
C VAL A 25 12.41 21.08 27.32
N ARG A 26 12.28 22.35 27.74
CA ARG A 26 12.05 23.48 26.84
C ARG A 26 13.32 23.80 26.06
N PHE A 27 13.39 23.40 24.80
CA PHE A 27 14.35 23.96 23.85
C PHE A 27 14.02 25.42 23.55
N THR A 28 14.69 26.36 24.23
CA THR A 28 14.65 27.78 23.89
C THR A 28 15.52 28.05 22.66
N ARG A 29 14.91 28.18 21.47
CA ARG A 29 15.59 28.75 20.30
C ARG A 29 14.99 30.13 19.99
N LYS A 30 15.85 31.15 19.96
CA LYS A 30 15.48 32.57 19.85
C LYS A 30 14.72 32.85 18.55
N ARG A 31 13.69 33.70 18.61
CA ARG A 31 13.17 34.43 17.45
C ARG A 31 14.15 35.57 17.11
N PRO A 32 14.51 35.79 15.84
CA PRO A 32 14.89 37.10 15.34
C PRO A 32 13.62 37.94 15.17
N SER A 33 13.65 39.18 15.60
CA SER A 33 12.60 40.19 15.42
C SER A 33 12.93 41.13 14.27
N ASP A 34 11.87 41.64 13.64
CA ASP A 34 11.78 42.94 12.95
C ASP A 34 12.78 43.27 11.85
N VAL A 35 12.36 43.05 10.60
CA VAL A 35 12.71 43.93 9.48
C VAL A 35 11.40 44.48 8.92
N LYS A 36 11.21 45.80 9.03
CA LYS A 36 10.06 46.52 8.46
C LYS A 36 10.22 46.67 6.95
N VAL A 37 9.12 46.56 6.22
CA VAL A 37 9.00 46.94 4.80
C VAL A 37 7.90 48.00 4.72
N GLU A 38 8.26 49.19 4.23
CA GLU A 38 7.38 50.32 3.88
C GLU A 38 8.04 51.05 2.69
N PRO A 39 7.31 51.88 1.91
CA PRO A 39 7.36 51.78 0.45
C PRO A 39 8.16 52.88 -0.26
N ILE A 40 8.34 52.72 -1.57
CA ILE A 40 8.80 53.77 -2.48
C ILE A 40 7.66 54.15 -3.43
N GLU A 41 7.24 55.41 -3.36
CA GLU A 41 6.23 56.01 -4.23
C GLU A 41 6.79 56.42 -5.59
N SER A 42 5.87 56.66 -6.53
CA SER A 42 6.13 57.16 -7.89
C SER A 42 6.47 58.66 -7.94
N ASN A 43 7.32 59.06 -8.90
CA ASN A 43 7.23 60.35 -9.59
C ASN A 43 7.80 60.19 -11.02
N ARG A 44 7.02 60.41 -12.10
CA ARG A 44 6.68 61.71 -12.75
C ARG A 44 7.72 62.07 -13.83
N ALA A 45 7.53 61.76 -15.12
CA ALA A 45 6.58 62.27 -16.13
C ALA A 45 7.04 63.55 -16.86
N SER A 46 7.45 63.40 -18.13
CA SER A 46 7.54 64.39 -19.24
C SER A 46 8.32 63.75 -20.43
N SER A 47 8.15 64.08 -21.72
CA SER A 47 7.11 64.82 -22.46
C SER A 47 7.23 64.63 -23.99
N SER A 48 6.09 64.51 -24.69
CA SER A 48 5.77 64.97 -26.08
C SER A 48 6.65 64.65 -27.32
N SER A 49 6.07 63.84 -28.26
CA SER A 49 5.90 64.07 -29.73
C SER A 49 7.15 64.32 -30.64
N PRO A 50 7.09 64.34 -32.01
CA PRO A 50 6.01 64.16 -33.04
C PRO A 50 6.28 62.96 -34.03
N THR A 51 5.68 62.73 -35.23
CA THR A 51 4.30 62.82 -35.81
C THR A 51 4.28 62.34 -37.31
N LEU A 52 3.23 61.63 -37.79
CA LEU A 52 2.93 61.19 -39.21
C LEU A 52 3.84 60.07 -39.80
N GLN A 53 3.50 59.21 -40.79
CA GLN A 53 2.42 59.01 -41.80
C GLN A 53 2.51 57.51 -42.30
N SER A 54 1.66 56.85 -43.10
CA SER A 54 0.18 56.81 -43.38
C SER A 54 -0.11 55.68 -44.44
N ILE A 55 -1.39 55.45 -44.83
CA ILE A 55 -1.89 54.63 -45.99
C ILE A 55 -1.78 53.08 -45.86
N LYS A 56 -2.69 52.21 -46.36
CA LYS A 56 -4.19 52.07 -46.36
C LYS A 56 -4.58 50.82 -47.20
N HIS A 57 -5.58 50.04 -46.72
CA HIS A 57 -6.56 49.15 -47.44
C HIS A 57 -6.08 48.10 -48.49
N SER A 58 -6.40 46.78 -48.42
CA SER A 58 -7.70 46.06 -48.46
C SER A 58 -8.38 45.99 -49.85
N PRO A 59 -9.35 45.09 -50.15
CA PRO A 59 -9.49 43.64 -49.88
C PRO A 59 -10.00 42.83 -51.13
N SER A 60 -10.30 41.51 -51.02
CA SER A 60 -11.39 40.82 -51.77
C SER A 60 -11.58 39.33 -51.44
N SER A 61 -12.75 38.77 -51.78
CA SER A 61 -13.21 37.37 -51.65
C SER A 61 -14.21 37.09 -52.82
N PRO A 62 -14.96 35.97 -52.95
CA PRO A 62 -14.88 34.58 -52.43
C PRO A 62 -15.20 33.47 -53.50
N LYS A 63 -15.36 32.21 -53.04
CA LYS A 63 -16.13 31.05 -53.63
C LYS A 63 -15.68 30.35 -54.93
N ARG A 64 -15.44 29.02 -54.84
CA ARG A 64 -16.26 27.99 -55.53
C ARG A 64 -16.21 26.61 -54.84
N SER A 65 -17.22 25.79 -55.09
CA SER A 65 -17.56 24.51 -54.44
C SER A 65 -16.99 23.26 -55.14
N ARG A 66 -16.79 22.17 -54.39
CA ARG A 66 -16.93 20.79 -54.92
C ARG A 66 -17.49 19.83 -53.86
N LEU A 67 -18.33 18.89 -54.30
CA LEU A 67 -19.10 17.96 -53.47
C LEU A 67 -18.35 16.65 -53.18
N LYS A 68 -18.70 16.07 -52.02
CA LYS A 68 -18.64 14.67 -51.56
C LYS A 68 -17.73 13.67 -52.30
N HIS A 69 -16.90 13.00 -51.50
CA HIS A 69 -16.86 11.54 -51.51
C HIS A 69 -17.02 11.04 -50.07
N GLU A 70 -18.11 10.34 -49.79
CA GLU A 70 -18.25 9.60 -48.53
C GLU A 70 -17.33 8.37 -48.61
N SER A 71 -16.48 8.22 -47.60
CA SER A 71 -15.76 6.98 -47.33
C SER A 71 -16.02 6.63 -45.87
N GLU A 72 -16.66 5.50 -45.64
CA GLU A 72 -16.98 5.02 -44.31
C GLU A 72 -15.66 4.81 -43.54
N SER A 73 -15.46 5.61 -42.50
CA SER A 73 -14.37 5.36 -41.56
C SER A 73 -14.74 4.10 -40.77
N PRO A 74 -13.92 3.03 -40.78
CA PRO A 74 -14.29 1.78 -40.13
C PRO A 74 -14.48 2.00 -38.63
N ILE A 75 -15.59 1.48 -38.12
CA ILE A 75 -15.92 1.43 -36.69
C ILE A 75 -14.70 0.88 -35.96
N LYS A 76 -14.08 1.69 -35.09
CA LYS A 76 -12.98 1.23 -34.23
C LYS A 76 -13.53 0.23 -33.24
N GLN A 77 -13.41 -1.05 -33.58
CA GLN A 77 -13.83 -2.16 -32.73
C GLN A 77 -13.14 -2.07 -31.37
N GLU A 78 -13.93 -2.32 -30.33
CA GLU A 78 -13.56 -2.21 -28.92
C GLU A 78 -12.74 -3.44 -28.45
N HIS A 79 -11.61 -3.69 -29.11
CA HIS A 79 -10.79 -4.88 -28.84
C HIS A 79 -9.71 -4.66 -27.77
N SER A 80 -9.58 -5.66 -26.90
CA SER A 80 -8.45 -5.93 -26.00
C SER A 80 -8.29 -5.08 -24.72
N LYS A 81 -9.31 -5.05 -23.86
CA LYS A 81 -9.10 -4.98 -22.40
C LYS A 81 -9.39 -6.30 -21.68
N THR A 82 -10.46 -6.99 -22.06
CA THR A 82 -10.86 -8.31 -21.53
C THR A 82 -9.67 -9.28 -21.51
N SER A 83 -8.94 -9.40 -22.63
CA SER A 83 -7.83 -10.35 -22.76
C SER A 83 -6.69 -10.17 -21.74
N LEU A 84 -6.49 -8.98 -21.16
CA LEU A 84 -5.45 -8.76 -20.15
C LEU A 84 -5.86 -9.25 -18.76
N ARG A 85 -7.16 -9.16 -18.43
CA ARG A 85 -7.74 -9.68 -17.18
C ARG A 85 -7.70 -11.20 -17.20
N ASP A 86 -8.18 -11.79 -18.30
CA ASP A 86 -8.21 -13.24 -18.51
C ASP A 86 -6.81 -13.84 -18.47
N LYS A 87 -5.83 -13.22 -19.16
CA LYS A 87 -4.41 -13.64 -19.10
C LYS A 87 -3.84 -13.62 -17.69
N LYS A 88 -4.22 -12.65 -16.86
CA LYS A 88 -3.72 -12.52 -15.48
C LYS A 88 -4.36 -13.52 -14.52
N ALA A 89 -5.67 -13.75 -14.63
CA ALA A 89 -6.34 -14.81 -13.87
C ALA A 89 -5.79 -16.20 -14.26
N LYS A 90 -5.60 -16.43 -15.57
CA LYS A 90 -4.98 -17.66 -16.11
C LYS A 90 -3.54 -17.85 -15.63
N LEU A 91 -2.69 -16.81 -15.68
CA LEU A 91 -1.31 -16.86 -15.18
C LEU A 91 -1.25 -17.17 -13.68
N HIS A 92 -2.15 -16.60 -12.88
CA HIS A 92 -2.24 -16.89 -11.44
C HIS A 92 -2.60 -18.37 -11.20
N ALA A 93 -3.62 -18.89 -11.91
CA ALA A 93 -4.01 -20.30 -11.83
C ALA A 93 -2.89 -21.25 -12.29
N GLU A 94 -2.22 -20.94 -13.40
CA GLU A 94 -1.07 -21.71 -13.91
C GLU A 94 0.12 -21.68 -12.94
N THR A 95 0.41 -20.54 -12.31
CA THR A 95 1.52 -20.44 -11.35
C THR A 95 1.20 -21.15 -10.04
N LEU A 96 -0.07 -21.16 -9.61
CA LEU A 96 -0.55 -21.93 -8.47
C LEU A 96 -0.44 -23.44 -8.72
N ALA A 97 -0.85 -23.90 -9.91
CA ALA A 97 -0.82 -25.31 -10.30
C ALA A 97 0.60 -25.89 -10.43
N ASN A 98 1.55 -25.11 -10.97
CA ASN A 98 2.89 -25.61 -11.29
C ASN A 98 3.92 -25.50 -10.15
N GLU A 99 3.63 -24.69 -9.10
CA GLU A 99 4.57 -24.25 -8.04
C GLU A 99 5.87 -23.62 -8.60
N PRO A 100 6.17 -22.33 -8.34
CA PRO A 100 7.27 -21.66 -9.01
C PRO A 100 8.66 -22.24 -8.68
N PHE A 101 8.85 -22.88 -7.52
CA PHE A 101 10.15 -23.36 -7.04
C PHE A 101 10.07 -24.70 -6.29
N PRO A 102 9.70 -25.82 -6.95
CA PRO A 102 9.45 -27.11 -6.27
C PRO A 102 10.69 -27.69 -5.56
N SER A 103 11.89 -27.34 -6.02
CA SER A 103 13.16 -27.74 -5.39
C SER A 103 13.65 -26.79 -4.28
N PHE A 104 12.97 -25.66 -4.03
CA PHE A 104 13.41 -24.68 -3.04
C PHE A 104 12.70 -24.90 -1.70
N SER A 105 13.41 -25.45 -0.73
CA SER A 105 12.79 -26.01 0.48
C SER A 105 12.49 -25.02 1.62
N ARG A 106 12.88 -23.75 1.50
CA ARG A 106 12.70 -22.72 2.54
C ARG A 106 11.56 -21.73 2.22
N PRO A 107 10.87 -21.15 3.20
CA PRO A 107 11.01 -21.44 4.63
C PRO A 107 10.41 -22.80 5.00
N SER A 108 10.96 -23.41 6.05
CA SER A 108 10.34 -24.48 6.82
C SER A 108 9.36 -23.92 7.87
N SER A 109 8.52 -24.79 8.45
CA SER A 109 7.61 -24.40 9.55
C SER A 109 8.38 -23.81 10.73
N ASP A 110 9.48 -24.44 11.13
CA ASP A 110 10.32 -23.99 12.24
C ASP A 110 10.94 -22.62 11.99
N GLU A 111 11.35 -22.34 10.74
CA GLU A 111 11.79 -21.00 10.33
C GLU A 111 10.66 -19.97 10.43
N CYS A 112 9.43 -20.32 10.01
CA CYS A 112 8.27 -19.43 10.15
C CYS A 112 7.98 -19.11 11.62
N HIS A 113 7.88 -20.14 12.48
CA HIS A 113 7.61 -19.98 13.91
C HIS A 113 8.74 -19.21 14.63
N LEU A 114 10.01 -19.47 14.30
CA LEU A 114 11.16 -18.75 14.86
C LEU A 114 11.11 -17.26 14.49
N ALA A 115 10.87 -16.95 13.21
CA ALA A 115 10.71 -15.57 12.75
C ALA A 115 9.51 -14.89 13.42
N HIS A 116 8.38 -15.60 13.58
CA HIS A 116 7.18 -15.09 14.22
C HIS A 116 7.42 -14.77 15.71
N SER A 117 8.12 -15.65 16.42
CA SER A 117 8.51 -15.46 17.82
C SER A 117 9.41 -14.23 18.01
N ILE A 118 10.52 -14.15 17.25
CA ILE A 118 11.46 -13.02 17.30
C ILE A 118 10.77 -11.71 16.92
N LEU A 119 9.93 -11.71 15.89
CA LEU A 119 9.23 -10.50 15.49
C LEU A 119 8.15 -10.09 16.49
N SER A 120 7.48 -11.05 17.13
CA SER A 120 6.49 -10.77 18.18
C SER A 120 7.13 -10.16 19.43
N SER A 121 8.35 -10.57 19.80
CA SER A 121 9.06 -9.94 20.92
C SER A 121 9.52 -8.51 20.58
N LEU A 122 9.87 -8.24 19.32
CA LEU A 122 10.31 -6.91 18.87
C LEU A 122 9.17 -5.91 18.61
N HIS A 123 8.02 -6.35 18.08
CA HIS A 123 6.92 -5.46 17.63
C HIS A 123 5.58 -5.70 18.33
N GLY A 124 5.54 -6.59 19.32
CA GLY A 124 4.32 -7.06 19.97
C GLY A 124 3.57 -8.11 19.15
N LYS A 125 3.03 -9.13 19.83
CA LYS A 125 2.25 -10.23 19.25
C LYS A 125 1.10 -9.70 18.37
N ARG A 126 0.88 -10.36 17.23
CA ARG A 126 -0.24 -10.05 16.32
C ARG A 126 -1.19 -11.25 16.28
N THR A 127 -2.47 -10.98 16.51
CA THR A 127 -3.55 -11.96 16.49
C THR A 127 -4.62 -11.47 15.53
N ARG A 128 -5.19 -12.40 14.75
CA ARG A 128 -6.32 -12.12 13.86
C ARG A 128 -7.52 -11.71 14.74
N PRO A 129 -8.18 -10.57 14.48
CA PRO A 129 -9.39 -10.20 15.23
C PRO A 129 -10.53 -11.17 14.85
N THR A 130 -11.43 -11.43 15.80
CA THR A 130 -12.62 -12.26 15.56
C THR A 130 -13.64 -11.57 14.65
N GLU A 131 -13.69 -10.24 14.70
CA GLU A 131 -14.55 -9.39 13.87
C GLU A 131 -13.72 -8.27 13.25
N VAL A 132 -13.93 -7.99 11.96
CA VAL A 132 -13.26 -6.90 11.25
C VAL A 132 -14.10 -5.64 11.38
N VAL A 133 -13.56 -4.60 12.04
CA VAL A 133 -14.23 -3.31 12.20
C VAL A 133 -13.43 -2.23 11.50
N ALA A 134 -14.04 -1.57 10.52
CA ALA A 134 -13.41 -0.47 9.80
C ALA A 134 -13.08 0.68 10.77
N SER A 135 -11.80 1.07 10.83
CA SER A 135 -11.42 2.23 11.62
C SER A 135 -11.91 3.53 10.97
N LYS A 136 -12.38 4.45 11.84
CA LYS A 136 -12.75 5.82 11.50
C LYS A 136 -11.55 6.78 11.43
N ASP A 137 -10.40 6.38 11.98
CA ASP A 137 -9.23 7.25 12.17
C ASP A 137 -8.02 6.86 11.29
N ARG A 138 -8.03 5.64 10.74
CA ARG A 138 -7.01 5.14 9.81
C ARG A 138 -7.63 4.48 8.58
N ALA A 139 -6.91 4.51 7.45
CA ALA A 139 -7.31 3.72 6.28
C ALA A 139 -7.19 2.22 6.59
N GLY A 140 -5.98 1.75 6.90
CA GLY A 140 -5.67 0.31 7.01
C GLY A 140 -5.71 -0.40 5.64
N CYS A 141 -4.85 -1.40 5.44
CA CYS A 141 -4.83 -2.16 4.19
C CYS A 141 -5.81 -3.33 4.33
N GLY A 142 -6.94 -3.32 3.62
CA GLY A 142 -7.99 -4.35 3.75
C GLY A 142 -8.76 -4.35 5.08
N ASP A 143 -8.57 -3.32 5.92
CA ASP A 143 -9.09 -3.21 7.29
C ASP A 143 -10.54 -2.69 7.32
N SER A 144 -11.48 -3.47 6.78
CA SER A 144 -12.92 -3.16 6.73
C SER A 144 -13.76 -4.43 6.55
N PRO A 145 -14.97 -4.54 7.14
CA PRO A 145 -15.88 -5.66 6.88
C PRO A 145 -16.54 -5.61 5.50
N SER A 146 -16.63 -4.44 4.87
CA SER A 146 -17.10 -4.35 3.47
C SER A 146 -15.94 -4.61 2.52
N VAL A 147 -16.13 -5.56 1.61
CA VAL A 147 -15.11 -6.03 0.66
C VAL A 147 -14.74 -4.92 -0.33
N LEU A 148 -15.71 -4.08 -0.71
CA LEU A 148 -15.47 -2.95 -1.61
C LEU A 148 -14.68 -1.82 -0.91
N ASP A 149 -15.03 -1.47 0.35
CA ASP A 149 -14.25 -0.50 1.15
C ASP A 149 -12.83 -1.03 1.42
N ALA A 150 -12.69 -2.31 1.78
CA ALA A 150 -11.40 -2.97 1.96
C ALA A 150 -10.52 -2.91 0.69
N LEU A 151 -11.12 -3.12 -0.49
CA LEU A 151 -10.44 -3.01 -1.78
C LEU A 151 -10.01 -1.57 -2.08
N VAL A 152 -10.88 -0.58 -1.88
CA VAL A 152 -10.58 0.85 -2.09
C VAL A 152 -9.49 1.33 -1.12
N ARG A 153 -9.58 1.01 0.18
CA ARG A 153 -8.53 1.28 1.17
C ARG A 153 -7.19 0.67 0.77
N THR A 154 -7.20 -0.57 0.26
CA THR A 154 -6.01 -1.23 -0.26
C THR A 154 -5.42 -0.48 -1.45
N ILE A 155 -6.23 0.01 -2.39
CA ILE A 155 -5.77 0.84 -3.52
C ILE A 155 -5.19 2.18 -3.05
N LEU A 156 -5.82 2.85 -2.09
CA LEU A 156 -5.30 4.08 -1.50
C LEU A 156 -3.92 3.88 -0.85
N SER A 157 -3.67 2.71 -0.25
CA SER A 157 -2.38 2.32 0.34
C SER A 157 -1.25 2.03 -0.66
N GLN A 158 -1.55 1.85 -1.96
CA GLN A 158 -0.53 1.54 -2.96
C GLN A 158 0.49 2.68 -3.12
N ASN A 159 1.78 2.33 -3.15
CA ASN A 159 2.91 3.21 -3.42
C ASN A 159 2.89 4.53 -2.63
N THR A 160 2.48 4.48 -1.36
CA THR A 160 2.43 5.64 -0.46
C THR A 160 2.62 5.19 1.00
N SER A 161 2.67 6.13 1.94
CA SER A 161 2.78 5.81 3.37
C SER A 161 1.42 5.54 4.03
N ASP A 162 1.43 4.84 5.17
CA ASP A 162 0.24 4.63 6.01
C ASP A 162 -0.43 5.97 6.40
N ALA A 163 0.39 7.00 6.68
CA ALA A 163 -0.09 8.35 6.98
C ALA A 163 -0.74 9.04 5.77
N ASN A 164 -0.19 8.89 4.56
CA ASN A 164 -0.75 9.46 3.35
C ASN A 164 -2.06 8.77 2.94
N SER A 165 -2.09 7.44 2.97
CA SER A 165 -3.29 6.66 2.65
C SER A 165 -4.40 6.87 3.68
N THR A 166 -4.07 7.00 4.96
CA THR A 166 -5.01 7.44 6.01
C THR A 166 -5.57 8.82 5.71
N ARG A 167 -4.72 9.84 5.47
CA ARG A 167 -5.20 11.19 5.11
C ARG A 167 -6.09 11.18 3.86
N ALA A 168 -5.77 10.35 2.86
CA ALA A 168 -6.58 10.22 1.66
C ALA A 168 -7.96 9.60 1.93
N LYS A 169 -8.05 8.54 2.75
CA LYS A 169 -9.34 7.95 3.12
C LYS A 169 -10.20 8.91 3.93
N LEU A 170 -9.64 9.54 4.97
CA LEU A 170 -10.35 10.54 5.79
C LEU A 170 -10.81 11.75 4.97
N SER A 171 -10.00 12.20 4.00
CA SER A 171 -10.35 13.28 3.08
C SER A 171 -11.47 12.88 2.12
N MET A 172 -11.43 11.65 1.57
CA MET A 172 -12.50 11.09 0.74
C MET A 172 -13.81 11.01 1.53
N ASP A 173 -13.79 10.38 2.70
CA ASP A 173 -14.97 10.16 3.53
C ASP A 173 -15.59 11.51 3.97
N LYS A 174 -14.76 12.51 4.28
CA LYS A 174 -15.22 13.88 4.56
C LYS A 174 -15.86 14.59 3.35
N VAL A 175 -15.36 14.35 2.14
CA VAL A 175 -15.86 15.00 0.90
C VAL A 175 -17.17 14.37 0.41
N TYR A 176 -17.41 13.10 0.71
CA TYR A 176 -18.58 12.37 0.23
C TYR A 176 -19.64 12.09 1.31
N GLY A 177 -19.28 12.09 2.60
CA GLY A 177 -20.20 11.95 3.74
C GLY A 177 -20.00 10.68 4.57
N GLY A 178 -19.34 9.67 4.01
CA GLY A 178 -19.15 8.37 4.63
C GLY A 178 -18.15 7.49 3.87
N SER A 179 -17.94 6.28 4.37
CA SER A 179 -17.03 5.28 3.77
C SER A 179 -17.68 4.45 2.66
N ASP A 180 -18.99 4.54 2.55
CA ASP A 180 -19.95 3.69 1.84
C ASP A 180 -20.78 4.48 0.81
N GLU A 181 -20.44 5.75 0.62
CA GLU A 181 -21.07 6.72 -0.30
C GLU A 181 -20.69 6.47 -1.78
N TRP A 182 -20.79 5.22 -2.23
CA TRP A 182 -20.32 4.76 -3.54
C TRP A 182 -21.06 5.40 -4.71
N GLU A 183 -22.39 5.55 -4.61
CA GLU A 183 -23.20 6.34 -5.54
C GLU A 183 -22.67 7.77 -5.70
N ALA A 184 -22.37 8.45 -4.59
CA ALA A 184 -21.88 9.83 -4.60
C ALA A 184 -20.45 9.93 -5.14
N ILE A 185 -19.59 8.95 -4.83
CA ILE A 185 -18.23 8.83 -5.36
C ILE A 185 -18.26 8.63 -6.89
N ALA A 186 -19.08 7.69 -7.37
CA ALA A 186 -19.23 7.38 -8.79
C ALA A 186 -19.82 8.56 -9.57
N GLY A 187 -20.97 9.10 -9.13
CA GLY A 187 -21.63 10.24 -9.75
C GLY A 187 -20.84 11.55 -9.66
N GLY A 188 -19.96 11.69 -8.66
CA GLY A 188 -19.10 12.86 -8.50
C GLY A 188 -17.95 12.98 -9.50
N GLY A 189 -17.66 11.91 -10.25
CA GLY A 189 -16.68 11.93 -11.34
C GLY A 189 -15.20 11.96 -10.92
N ARG A 190 -14.32 11.78 -11.92
CA ARG A 190 -12.87 11.53 -11.71
C ARG A 190 -12.12 12.69 -11.08
N GLU A 191 -12.50 13.92 -11.41
CA GLU A 191 -11.82 15.13 -10.94
C GLU A 191 -12.09 15.40 -9.46
N LYS A 192 -13.35 15.30 -9.02
CA LYS A 192 -13.73 15.42 -7.60
C LYS A 192 -13.01 14.38 -6.75
N LEU A 193 -13.01 13.11 -7.18
CA LEU A 193 -12.32 12.04 -6.46
C LEU A 193 -10.79 12.23 -6.48
N GLN A 194 -10.21 12.64 -7.61
CA GLN A 194 -8.77 12.90 -7.74
C GLN A 194 -8.28 13.99 -6.79
N GLU A 195 -9.05 15.07 -6.61
CA GLU A 195 -8.73 16.13 -5.66
C GLU A 195 -8.92 15.65 -4.22
N ALA A 196 -10.03 14.96 -3.92
CA ALA A 196 -10.31 14.41 -2.58
C ALA A 196 -9.19 13.50 -2.06
N ILE A 197 -8.60 12.65 -2.90
CA ILE A 197 -7.52 11.71 -2.52
C ILE A 197 -6.10 12.20 -2.82
N LYS A 198 -5.94 13.45 -3.27
CA LYS A 198 -4.67 14.05 -3.74
C LYS A 198 -3.52 13.94 -2.73
N CYS A 199 -3.82 14.13 -1.44
CA CYS A 199 -2.87 14.00 -0.34
C CYS A 199 -2.29 12.57 -0.18
N GLY A 200 -2.92 11.56 -0.79
CA GLY A 200 -2.44 10.18 -0.83
C GLY A 200 -1.35 9.88 -1.85
N GLY A 201 -1.10 10.79 -2.81
CA GLY A 201 -0.18 10.57 -3.92
C GLY A 201 -0.71 9.60 -4.99
N LEU A 202 -0.25 9.79 -6.23
CA LEU A 202 -0.73 9.06 -7.43
C LEU A 202 -2.26 9.17 -7.67
N SER A 203 -2.90 10.24 -7.20
CA SER A 203 -4.36 10.35 -7.18
C SER A 203 -5.01 10.25 -8.56
N ALA A 204 -4.38 10.73 -9.63
CA ALA A 204 -4.90 10.62 -10.99
C ALA A 204 -5.00 9.16 -11.49
N VAL A 205 -4.10 8.28 -11.03
CA VAL A 205 -4.14 6.84 -11.32
C VAL A 205 -5.14 6.16 -10.39
N LYS A 206 -5.07 6.45 -9.09
CA LYS A 206 -5.96 5.85 -8.07
C LYS A 206 -7.44 6.17 -8.30
N SER A 207 -7.79 7.42 -8.63
CA SER A 207 -9.19 7.81 -8.90
C SER A 207 -9.74 7.12 -10.14
N LYS A 208 -8.93 6.98 -11.19
CA LYS A 208 -9.28 6.21 -12.39
C LYS A 208 -9.52 4.73 -12.05
N VAL A 209 -8.64 4.10 -11.27
CA VAL A 209 -8.81 2.69 -10.86
C VAL A 209 -10.05 2.50 -10.00
N ILE A 210 -10.25 3.35 -8.98
CA ILE A 210 -11.42 3.26 -8.08
C ILE A 210 -12.73 3.39 -8.87
N LEU A 211 -12.89 4.43 -9.71
CA LEU A 211 -14.12 4.61 -10.49
C LEU A 211 -14.36 3.48 -11.49
N ASN A 212 -13.31 2.97 -12.14
CA ASN A 212 -13.41 1.85 -13.06
C ASN A 212 -13.79 0.55 -12.33
N ILE A 213 -13.39 0.36 -11.07
CA ILE A 213 -13.87 -0.75 -10.23
C ILE A 213 -15.34 -0.56 -9.87
N LEU A 214 -15.74 0.63 -9.40
CA LEU A 214 -17.15 0.93 -9.08
C LEU A 214 -18.06 0.68 -10.29
N ASP A 215 -17.67 1.12 -11.47
CA ASP A 215 -18.36 0.89 -12.74
C ASP A 215 -18.52 -0.61 -13.08
N GLN A 216 -17.42 -1.38 -13.00
CA GLN A 216 -17.45 -2.84 -13.20
C GLN A 216 -18.33 -3.56 -12.17
N VAL A 217 -18.25 -3.17 -10.89
CA VAL A 217 -19.05 -3.76 -9.80
C VAL A 217 -20.54 -3.47 -10.01
N LYS A 218 -20.90 -2.22 -10.29
CA LYS A 218 -22.30 -1.83 -10.56
C LYS A 218 -22.85 -2.50 -11.81
N SER A 219 -22.05 -2.61 -12.88
CA SER A 219 -22.45 -3.27 -14.12
C SER A 219 -22.62 -4.78 -13.98
N LYS A 220 -21.80 -5.44 -13.16
CA LYS A 220 -21.85 -6.91 -12.97
C LYS A 220 -22.89 -7.35 -11.93
N TYR A 221 -23.16 -6.54 -10.90
CA TYR A 221 -23.97 -6.93 -9.74
C TYR A 221 -25.15 -6.01 -9.41
N GLY A 222 -25.39 -4.93 -10.17
CA GLY A 222 -26.47 -3.97 -9.95
C GLY A 222 -26.34 -3.09 -8.69
N SER A 223 -25.35 -3.37 -7.83
CA SER A 223 -25.11 -2.69 -6.54
C SER A 223 -23.61 -2.42 -6.36
N TYR A 224 -23.25 -1.50 -5.46
CA TYR A 224 -21.85 -1.28 -5.06
C TYR A 224 -21.50 -2.14 -3.84
N SER A 225 -21.52 -3.45 -4.02
CA SER A 225 -21.06 -4.41 -3.01
C SER A 225 -20.28 -5.55 -3.67
N LEU A 226 -19.34 -6.11 -2.91
CA LEU A 226 -18.62 -7.35 -3.19
C LEU A 226 -18.75 -8.33 -2.02
N ASP A 227 -19.71 -8.11 -1.12
CA ASP A 227 -19.78 -8.81 0.17
C ASP A 227 -20.30 -10.25 0.02
N HIS A 228 -20.76 -10.65 -1.18
CA HIS A 228 -20.95 -12.06 -1.53
C HIS A 228 -19.65 -12.87 -1.43
N LEU A 229 -18.48 -12.23 -1.59
CA LEU A 229 -17.17 -12.87 -1.44
C LEU A 229 -16.87 -13.36 -0.02
N HIS A 230 -17.59 -12.90 1.01
CA HIS A 230 -17.52 -13.51 2.36
C HIS A 230 -17.93 -14.99 2.35
N LYS A 231 -18.84 -15.37 1.45
CA LYS A 231 -19.36 -16.74 1.26
C LYS A 231 -18.65 -17.52 0.15
N ALA A 232 -17.75 -16.89 -0.59
CA ALA A 232 -17.00 -17.54 -1.66
C ALA A 232 -15.80 -18.32 -1.11
N GLU A 233 -15.40 -19.36 -1.80
CA GLU A 233 -14.14 -20.05 -1.55
C GLU A 233 -12.94 -19.13 -1.83
N THR A 234 -11.81 -19.42 -1.18
CA THR A 234 -10.63 -18.52 -1.22
C THR A 234 -10.12 -18.31 -2.64
N ASP A 235 -10.07 -19.35 -3.46
CA ASP A 235 -9.61 -19.27 -4.85
C ASP A 235 -10.61 -18.55 -5.77
N ASP A 236 -11.91 -18.74 -5.58
CA ASP A 236 -12.95 -18.03 -6.33
C ASP A 236 -12.92 -16.53 -6.03
N ALA A 237 -12.81 -16.17 -4.75
CA ALA A 237 -12.65 -14.79 -4.31
C ALA A 237 -11.35 -14.17 -4.84
N MET A 238 -10.25 -14.92 -4.89
CA MET A 238 -9.00 -14.47 -5.52
C MET A 238 -9.19 -14.21 -7.02
N GLN A 239 -9.78 -15.16 -7.75
CA GLN A 239 -10.01 -15.04 -9.19
C GLN A 239 -10.92 -13.85 -9.52
N GLU A 240 -12.01 -13.66 -8.77
CA GLU A 240 -12.91 -12.53 -8.95
C GLU A 240 -12.22 -11.19 -8.67
N LEU A 241 -11.49 -11.08 -7.57
CA LEU A 241 -10.72 -9.87 -7.25
C LEU A 241 -9.67 -9.57 -8.33
N LEU A 242 -9.01 -10.59 -8.87
CA LEU A 242 -8.03 -10.45 -9.96
C LEU A 242 -8.66 -10.04 -11.30
N ALA A 243 -9.96 -10.25 -11.53
CA ALA A 243 -10.64 -9.85 -12.74
C ALA A 243 -10.82 -8.32 -12.86
N PHE A 244 -10.75 -7.59 -11.74
CA PHE A 244 -10.85 -6.13 -11.75
C PHE A 244 -9.55 -5.43 -12.21
N ASP A 245 -9.67 -4.55 -13.20
CA ASP A 245 -8.57 -3.68 -13.65
C ASP A 245 -7.93 -2.90 -12.49
N GLY A 246 -6.61 -2.99 -12.36
CA GLY A 246 -5.84 -2.34 -11.30
C GLY A 246 -5.69 -3.15 -10.00
N VAL A 247 -6.34 -4.31 -9.89
CA VAL A 247 -6.25 -5.21 -8.74
C VAL A 247 -5.23 -6.33 -9.01
N GLY A 248 -3.98 -6.13 -8.60
CA GLY A 248 -2.93 -7.16 -8.67
C GLY A 248 -3.01 -8.20 -7.52
N PRO A 249 -2.25 -9.31 -7.58
CA PRO A 249 -2.25 -10.36 -6.55
C PRO A 249 -2.05 -9.83 -5.13
N LYS A 250 -1.10 -8.90 -4.89
CA LYS A 250 -0.92 -8.24 -3.58
C LYS A 250 -2.20 -7.54 -3.09
N THR A 251 -2.94 -6.90 -3.97
CA THR A 251 -4.17 -6.15 -3.62
C THR A 251 -5.28 -7.13 -3.24
N ALA A 252 -5.53 -8.15 -4.06
CA ALA A 252 -6.51 -9.19 -3.79
C ALA A 252 -6.16 -9.97 -2.50
N SER A 253 -4.90 -10.37 -2.37
CA SER A 253 -4.33 -11.03 -1.18
C SER A 253 -4.52 -10.23 0.11
N CYS A 254 -4.37 -8.89 0.09
CA CYS A 254 -4.70 -8.08 1.26
C CYS A 254 -6.20 -8.07 1.60
N VAL A 255 -7.10 -8.12 0.62
CA VAL A 255 -8.55 -8.21 0.89
C VAL A 255 -8.88 -9.60 1.46
N LEU A 256 -8.33 -10.67 0.88
CA LEU A 256 -8.46 -12.04 1.39
C LEU A 256 -7.97 -12.16 2.84
N LEU A 257 -6.75 -11.67 3.10
CA LEU A 257 -6.11 -11.75 4.42
C LEU A 257 -6.82 -10.92 5.50
N PHE A 258 -7.20 -9.68 5.21
CA PHE A 258 -7.67 -8.74 6.24
C PHE A 258 -9.18 -8.60 6.32
N CYS A 259 -9.90 -8.61 5.20
CA CYS A 259 -11.35 -8.42 5.17
C CYS A 259 -12.09 -9.76 5.23
N LEU A 260 -11.70 -10.71 4.37
CA LEU A 260 -12.36 -12.02 4.26
C LEU A 260 -11.81 -13.06 5.26
N GLY A 261 -10.85 -12.68 6.11
CA GLY A 261 -10.31 -13.53 7.15
C GLY A 261 -9.55 -14.79 6.67
N ARG A 262 -9.22 -14.88 5.37
CA ARG A 262 -8.60 -16.07 4.77
C ARG A 262 -7.11 -16.16 5.12
N GLU A 263 -6.57 -17.37 5.08
CA GLU A 263 -5.15 -17.63 5.36
C GLU A 263 -4.32 -17.51 4.09
N ASP A 264 -4.19 -16.25 3.63
CA ASP A 264 -3.49 -15.86 2.40
C ASP A 264 -2.32 -14.90 2.68
N PHE A 265 -1.16 -15.11 2.07
CA PHE A 265 0.07 -14.41 2.47
C PHE A 265 0.47 -13.27 1.53
N ALA A 266 0.01 -12.05 1.81
CA ALA A 266 0.29 -10.88 0.99
C ALA A 266 1.78 -10.51 0.94
N VAL A 267 2.39 -10.53 -0.25
CA VAL A 267 3.78 -10.12 -0.47
C VAL A 267 3.85 -8.66 -0.94
N ASP A 268 4.13 -7.76 -0.01
CA ASP A 268 4.41 -6.34 -0.29
C ASP A 268 5.92 -6.05 -0.45
N THR A 269 6.33 -4.78 -0.50
CA THR A 269 7.73 -4.41 -0.66
C THR A 269 8.60 -4.66 0.59
N HIS A 270 8.00 -4.73 1.78
CA HIS A 270 8.69 -5.04 3.04
C HIS A 270 8.86 -6.56 3.18
N VAL A 271 7.78 -7.32 3.02
CA VAL A 271 7.77 -8.79 2.99
C VAL A 271 8.73 -9.31 1.92
N TYR A 272 8.62 -8.81 0.67
CA TYR A 272 9.55 -9.17 -0.41
C TYR A 272 11.00 -8.83 -0.08
N ARG A 273 11.29 -7.69 0.57
CA ARG A 273 12.68 -7.38 0.93
C ARG A 273 13.21 -8.32 2.01
N ILE A 274 12.49 -8.47 3.13
CA ILE A 274 12.97 -9.22 4.29
C ILE A 274 13.10 -10.71 3.98
N THR A 275 12.11 -11.32 3.34
CA THR A 275 12.18 -12.75 2.98
C THR A 275 13.34 -13.06 2.02
N GLY A 276 13.82 -12.06 1.27
CA GLY A 276 15.04 -12.19 0.46
C GLY A 276 16.32 -12.09 1.31
N LEU A 277 16.33 -11.26 2.36
CA LEU A 277 17.42 -11.17 3.34
C LEU A 277 17.51 -12.42 4.23
N LEU A 278 16.40 -13.16 4.42
CA LEU A 278 16.33 -14.41 5.18
C LEU A 278 16.60 -15.66 4.32
N GLY A 279 16.73 -15.55 3.00
CA GLY A 279 16.88 -16.72 2.13
C GLY A 279 15.62 -17.59 2.00
N TRP A 280 14.43 -17.01 2.24
CA TRP A 280 13.13 -17.70 2.15
C TRP A 280 12.59 -17.83 0.72
N ARG A 281 13.36 -17.41 -0.28
CA ARG A 281 13.06 -17.62 -1.71
C ARG A 281 14.36 -17.57 -2.55
N PRO A 282 14.32 -18.03 -3.80
CA PRO A 282 15.42 -17.80 -4.76
C PRO A 282 15.70 -16.31 -5.02
N LYS A 283 16.98 -15.96 -5.24
CA LYS A 283 17.41 -14.59 -5.57
C LYS A 283 16.77 -14.04 -6.87
N THR A 284 16.42 -14.92 -7.80
CA THR A 284 15.81 -14.63 -9.10
C THR A 284 14.29 -14.49 -9.06
N ALA A 285 13.64 -14.86 -7.95
CA ALA A 285 12.19 -14.90 -7.84
C ALA A 285 11.56 -13.51 -7.93
N ASN A 286 10.65 -13.30 -8.88
CA ASN A 286 9.87 -12.08 -8.98
C ASN A 286 8.79 -12.01 -7.86
N ARG A 287 8.06 -10.89 -7.74
CA ARG A 287 7.08 -10.70 -6.66
C ARG A 287 5.90 -11.68 -6.69
N GLU A 288 5.43 -12.05 -7.88
CA GLU A 288 4.29 -12.96 -8.07
C GLU A 288 4.71 -14.40 -7.74
N GLN A 289 5.85 -14.85 -8.27
CA GLN A 289 6.47 -16.12 -7.87
C GLN A 289 6.76 -16.18 -6.36
N THR A 290 7.20 -15.06 -5.76
CA THR A 290 7.41 -14.96 -4.30
C THR A 290 6.10 -15.11 -3.54
N TYR A 291 5.01 -14.52 -4.03
CA TYR A 291 3.69 -14.68 -3.45
C TYR A 291 3.25 -16.14 -3.47
N HIS A 292 3.22 -16.80 -4.64
CA HIS A 292 2.82 -18.21 -4.73
C HIS A 292 3.70 -19.14 -3.87
N HIS A 293 5.02 -18.92 -3.88
CA HIS A 293 5.97 -19.65 -3.05
C HIS A 293 5.69 -19.50 -1.55
N LEU A 294 5.68 -18.27 -1.04
CA LEU A 294 5.51 -18.03 0.39
C LEU A 294 4.10 -18.34 0.89
N ASN A 295 3.08 -18.14 0.05
CA ASN A 295 1.71 -18.50 0.40
C ASN A 295 1.51 -20.02 0.52
N LYS A 296 2.28 -20.83 -0.22
CA LYS A 296 2.32 -22.28 -0.07
C LYS A 296 3.20 -22.73 1.11
N ARG A 297 4.32 -22.06 1.38
CA ARG A 297 5.30 -22.49 2.39
C ARG A 297 5.03 -22.04 3.82
N ILE A 298 4.39 -20.89 4.02
CA ILE A 298 4.16 -20.36 5.37
C ILE A 298 2.92 -21.05 5.99
N PRO A 299 3.03 -21.64 7.19
CA PRO A 299 1.90 -22.23 7.91
C PRO A 299 0.74 -21.25 8.07
N ALA A 300 -0.50 -21.76 8.00
CA ALA A 300 -1.71 -20.94 7.97
C ALA A 300 -1.78 -19.98 9.17
N GLU A 301 -1.56 -20.51 10.36
CA GLU A 301 -1.53 -19.81 11.65
C GLU A 301 -0.51 -18.66 11.73
N ASP A 302 0.56 -18.72 10.93
CA ASP A 302 1.62 -17.72 10.90
C ASP A 302 1.34 -16.61 9.87
N LYS A 303 0.52 -16.84 8.83
CA LYS A 303 0.38 -15.92 7.70
C LYS A 303 -0.05 -14.51 8.10
N TYR A 304 -1.10 -14.39 8.91
CA TYR A 304 -1.59 -13.11 9.42
C TYR A 304 -0.55 -12.40 10.29
N GLY A 305 0.02 -13.12 11.26
CA GLY A 305 1.00 -12.58 12.20
C GLY A 305 2.26 -12.10 11.49
N LEU A 306 2.91 -13.00 10.74
CA LEU A 306 4.14 -12.73 10.00
C LEU A 306 3.98 -11.60 8.99
N HIS A 307 2.87 -11.50 8.25
CA HIS A 307 2.69 -10.41 7.30
C HIS A 307 2.80 -9.03 8.00
N ILE A 308 2.00 -8.80 9.04
CA ILE A 308 2.00 -7.53 9.78
C ILE A 308 3.37 -7.27 10.40
N LEU A 309 3.94 -8.30 11.03
CA LEU A 309 5.22 -8.23 11.73
C LEU A 309 6.40 -7.92 10.79
N LEU A 310 6.45 -8.53 9.61
CA LEU A 310 7.45 -8.24 8.59
C LEU A 310 7.29 -6.81 8.03
N VAL A 311 6.06 -6.34 7.84
CA VAL A 311 5.81 -4.95 7.44
C VAL A 311 6.27 -3.96 8.51
N SER A 312 5.91 -4.17 9.78
CA SER A 312 6.37 -3.36 10.92
C SER A 312 7.90 -3.36 11.05
N HIS A 313 8.53 -4.53 11.03
CA HIS A 313 9.98 -4.66 11.09
C HIS A 313 10.68 -3.98 9.91
N GLY A 314 10.14 -4.12 8.71
CA GLY A 314 10.65 -3.48 7.50
C GLY A 314 10.42 -1.98 7.45
N LYS A 315 9.67 -1.40 8.38
CA LYS A 315 9.52 0.05 8.58
C LYS A 315 10.43 0.57 9.68
N LEU A 316 10.59 -0.18 10.78
CA LEU A 316 11.24 0.26 12.01
C LEU A 316 12.72 -0.15 12.14
N CYS A 317 13.14 -1.28 11.59
CA CYS A 317 14.51 -1.78 11.76
C CYS A 317 15.49 -1.14 10.76
N ASP A 318 16.59 -0.57 11.28
CA ASP A 318 17.62 0.11 10.48
C ASP A 318 18.30 -0.79 9.43
N GLU A 319 18.38 -2.11 9.66
CA GLU A 319 19.02 -3.06 8.75
C GLU A 319 18.06 -3.70 7.74
N CYS A 320 16.75 -3.64 8.02
CA CYS A 320 15.70 -4.30 7.23
C CYS A 320 14.77 -3.31 6.51
N LYS A 321 14.87 -2.00 6.80
CA LYS A 321 14.25 -0.94 6.00
C LYS A 321 14.89 -0.82 4.61
N ALA A 322 14.22 -0.12 3.70
CA ALA A 322 14.78 0.15 2.37
C ALA A 322 16.07 0.98 2.50
N GLY A 323 17.15 0.57 1.82
CA GLY A 323 18.48 1.18 1.95
C GLY A 323 19.21 0.87 3.27
N GLY A 324 18.67 -0.01 4.12
CA GLY A 324 19.31 -0.43 5.36
C GLY A 324 20.64 -1.16 5.13
N LYS A 325 21.63 -0.90 5.99
CA LYS A 325 22.93 -1.58 5.98
C LYS A 325 22.95 -2.69 7.04
N ASN A 326 23.56 -3.84 6.74
CA ASN A 326 23.76 -4.91 7.71
C ASN A 326 24.91 -4.53 8.65
N THR A 327 24.59 -4.07 9.87
CA THR A 327 25.55 -3.79 10.94
C THR A 327 25.66 -4.93 11.96
N GLY A 328 24.96 -6.05 11.71
CA GLY A 328 24.94 -7.22 12.59
C GLY A 328 23.98 -7.12 13.77
N LYS A 329 23.27 -6.01 13.95
CA LYS A 329 22.45 -5.69 15.14
C LYS A 329 21.02 -6.22 15.08
N CYS A 330 20.49 -6.58 13.91
CA CYS A 330 19.12 -7.09 13.83
C CYS A 330 19.02 -8.54 14.33
N GLU A 331 18.31 -8.76 15.45
CA GLU A 331 18.12 -10.09 16.06
C GLU A 331 17.55 -11.12 15.07
N LEU A 332 16.55 -10.73 14.26
CA LEU A 332 16.00 -11.59 13.21
C LEU A 332 17.09 -12.02 12.20
N ARG A 333 18.01 -11.12 11.84
CA ARG A 333 19.11 -11.45 10.92
C ARG A 333 20.22 -12.25 11.59
N LYS A 334 20.42 -12.14 12.91
CA LYS A 334 21.38 -12.98 13.66
C LYS A 334 20.94 -14.43 13.67
N ALA A 335 19.71 -14.69 14.14
CA ALA A 335 19.15 -16.04 14.23
C ALA A 335 19.21 -16.81 12.89
N PHE A 336 18.92 -16.14 11.78
CA PHE A 336 18.97 -16.74 10.44
C PHE A 336 20.38 -16.79 9.80
N ARG A 337 21.41 -16.21 10.42
CA ARG A 337 22.82 -16.47 10.08
C ARG A 337 23.40 -17.62 10.90
N GLU A 338 23.02 -17.70 12.17
CA GLU A 338 23.49 -18.72 13.12
C GLU A 338 22.86 -20.09 12.79
N ASN A 339 21.59 -20.11 12.39
CA ASN A 339 20.90 -21.33 11.91
C ASN A 339 21.08 -21.61 10.40
N ALA A 340 22.02 -20.94 9.72
CA ALA A 340 22.25 -21.11 8.28
C ALA A 340 23.12 -22.35 7.99
N VAL A 341 22.50 -23.54 8.03
CA VAL A 341 23.05 -24.69 7.31
C VAL A 341 23.09 -24.35 5.82
N ASP A 342 24.29 -24.51 5.27
CA ASP A 342 24.81 -24.11 3.97
C ASP A 342 23.85 -23.45 2.96
N VAL A 343 24.14 -22.19 2.65
CA VAL A 343 23.69 -21.52 1.43
C VAL A 343 24.96 -21.24 0.62
N GLY A 344 25.09 -21.93 -0.51
CA GLY A 344 26.30 -22.01 -1.33
C GLY A 344 26.89 -20.67 -1.81
N PRO A 345 28.03 -20.74 -2.51
CA PRO A 345 29.20 -19.92 -2.26
C PRO A 345 28.91 -18.42 -2.12
N ARG A 346 29.36 -17.87 -1.00
CA ARG A 346 29.50 -16.42 -0.83
C ARG A 346 30.74 -16.00 -1.61
N ASP A 347 30.61 -15.08 -2.55
CA ASP A 347 31.74 -14.55 -3.31
C ASP A 347 32.80 -13.95 -2.38
N ALA A 348 33.90 -14.67 -2.19
CA ALA A 348 35.03 -14.22 -1.38
C ALA A 348 35.84 -13.18 -2.17
N LYS A 349 35.47 -11.90 -2.03
CA LYS A 349 36.26 -10.75 -2.51
C LYS A 349 36.47 -9.72 -1.41
N GLU A 350 37.29 -10.07 -0.43
CA GLU A 350 38.17 -9.13 0.31
C GLU A 350 39.07 -9.88 1.30
N GLN A 351 40.28 -10.28 0.86
CA GLN A 351 41.49 -10.48 1.69
C GLN A 351 42.70 -10.94 0.83
N VAL A 352 43.26 -10.04 0.02
CA VAL A 352 44.68 -10.10 -0.39
C VAL A 352 45.21 -8.68 -0.49
N LYS A 353 45.77 -8.15 0.62
CA LYS A 353 46.62 -6.94 0.58
C LYS A 353 47.43 -6.73 1.86
N GLN A 354 48.21 -7.73 2.27
CA GLN A 354 49.29 -7.59 3.26
C GLN A 354 50.25 -8.79 3.16
N GLU A 355 51.11 -8.81 2.14
CA GLU A 355 52.36 -9.60 2.09
C GLU A 355 53.12 -9.35 0.76
N VAL A 356 53.64 -8.13 0.60
CA VAL A 356 54.82 -7.84 -0.27
C VAL A 356 55.62 -6.73 0.39
N LYS A 357 56.36 -7.08 1.45
CA LYS A 357 57.46 -6.29 2.04
C LYS A 357 58.35 -7.25 2.82
N GLY A 358 59.32 -7.86 2.13
CA GLY A 358 60.22 -8.83 2.74
C GLY A 358 60.75 -9.84 1.74
N GLU A 359 61.48 -9.37 0.73
CA GLU A 359 62.71 -9.96 0.17
C GLU A 359 63.33 -8.97 -0.84
#